data_AF-A0A1X9M958-F1
#
_entry.id   AF-A0A1X9M958-F1
#
_cell.length_a   1.000
_cell.length_b   1.000
_cell.length_c   1.000
_cell.angle_alpha   90.00
_cell.angle_beta   90.00
_cell.angle_gamma   90.00
#
_symmetry.space_group_name_H-M   'P 1'
#
loop_
_entity.id
_entity.type
_entity.pdbx_description
1 polymer ?
#
loop_
_entity_poly.entity_id
_entity_poly.type
_entity_poly.pdbx_seq_one_letter_code
_entity_poly.pdbx_strand_id
1 'polypeptide(L)' 'MAQYILHRLMQMVVVLLVLSLFCFFLLHSLPGNPVLTILGEDATQEEITQLTQELGLDRPLPVQYFSWLGE' A
#
# COMPACT_ATOMS: atom_id res chain seq x y z
N MET A 1 9.34 4.25 -35.27
CA MET A 1 9.58 3.03 -34.45
C MET A 1 9.91 3.38 -32.99
N ALA A 2 11.00 4.10 -32.68
CA ALA A 2 11.38 4.44 -31.30
C ALA A 2 10.30 5.21 -30.51
N GLN A 3 9.70 6.24 -31.11
CA GLN A 3 8.61 7.01 -30.46
C GLN A 3 7.36 6.17 -30.16
N TYR A 4 7.06 5.17 -31.02
CA TYR A 4 5.96 4.23 -30.81
C TYR A 4 6.27 3.25 -29.66
N ILE A 5 7.51 2.74 -29.59
CA ILE A 5 7.97 1.89 -28.48
C ILE A 5 7.90 2.67 -27.16
N LEU A 6 8.33 3.93 -27.16
CA LEU A 6 8.35 4.79 -25.98
C LEU A 6 6.93 5.10 -25.48
N HIS A 7 5.99 5.40 -26.39
CA HIS A 7 4.57 5.54 -26.05
C HIS A 7 3.99 4.26 -25.44
N ARG A 8 4.31 3.11 -26.04
CA ARG A 8 3.80 1.81 -25.58
C ARG A 8 4.35 1.45 -24.20
N LEU A 9 5.65 1.70 -23.94
CA LEU A 9 6.25 1.53 -22.63
C LEU A 9 5.59 2.43 -21.59
N MET A 10 5.35 3.69 -21.93
CA MET A 10 4.67 4.63 -21.02
C MET A 10 3.25 4.16 -20.69
N GLN A 11 2.50 3.68 -21.69
CA GLN A 11 1.18 3.08 -21.47
C GLN A 11 1.23 1.86 -20.57
N MET A 12 2.21 0.96 -20.76
CA MET A 12 2.38 -0.21 -19.90
C MET A 12 2.68 0.19 -18.45
N VAL A 13 3.59 1.15 -18.24
CA VAL A 13 3.92 1.66 -16.89
C VAL A 13 2.69 2.29 -16.24
N VAL A 14 1.91 3.08 -16.98
CA VAL A 14 0.67 3.69 -16.46
C VAL A 14 -0.34 2.62 -16.07
N VAL A 15 -0.57 1.61 -16.93
CA VAL A 15 -1.49 0.51 -16.62
C VAL A 15 -1.04 -0.25 -15.37
N LEU A 16 0.25 -0.56 -15.26
CA LEU A 16 0.82 -1.22 -14.08
C LEU A 16 0.63 -0.37 -12.82
N LEU A 17 0.87 0.94 -12.90
CA LEU A 17 0.66 1.87 -11.78
C LEU A 17 -0.80 1.94 -11.34
N VAL A 18 -1.74 1.95 -12.30
CA VAL A 18 -3.16 1.95 -11.98
C VAL A 18 -3.54 0.63 -11.30
N LEU A 19 -3.05 -0.50 -11.80
CA LEU A 19 -3.30 -1.82 -11.22
C LEU A 19 -2.70 -1.97 -9.81
N SER A 20 -1.49 -1.47 -9.59
CA SER A 20 -0.83 -1.51 -8.28
C SER A 20 -1.53 -0.60 -7.28
N LEU A 21 -1.94 0.61 -7.68
CA LEU A 21 -2.80 1.47 -6.86
C LEU A 21 -4.12 0.76 -6.53
N PHE A 22 -4.75 0.13 -7.52
CA PHE A 22 -5.99 -0.60 -7.31
C PHE A 22 -5.81 -1.73 -6.30
N CYS A 23 -4.75 -2.54 -6.43
CA CYS A 23 -4.42 -3.59 -5.46
C CYS A 23 -4.15 -3.03 -4.07
N PHE A 24 -3.38 -1.95 -3.97
CA PHE A 24 -3.09 -1.27 -2.71
C PHE A 24 -4.38 -0.80 -2.02
N PHE A 25 -5.27 -0.14 -2.76
CA PHE A 25 -6.58 0.27 -2.23
C PHE A 25 -7.46 -0.93 -1.87
N LEU A 26 -7.43 -2.00 -2.64
CA LEU A 26 -8.23 -3.19 -2.39
C LEU A 26 -7.77 -3.88 -1.10
N LEU A 27 -6.46 -4.00 -0.88
CA LEU A 27 -5.87 -4.51 0.35
C LEU A 27 -6.13 -3.58 1.54
N HIS A 28 -6.02 -2.26 1.36
CA HIS A 28 -6.28 -1.28 2.41
C HIS A 28 -7.78 -1.14 2.75
N SER A 29 -8.66 -1.43 1.79
CA SER A 29 -10.12 -1.42 1.99
C SER A 29 -10.65 -2.71 2.59
N LEU A 30 -9.81 -3.75 2.76
CA LEU A 30 -10.22 -4.94 3.49
C LEU A 30 -10.59 -4.53 4.92
N PRO A 31 -11.80 -4.85 5.40
CA PRO A 31 -12.21 -4.54 6.76
C PRO A 31 -11.43 -5.43 7.72
N GLY A 32 -10.28 -4.94 8.15
CA GLY A 32 -9.37 -5.59 9.05
C GLY A 32 -8.21 -4.62 9.28
N ASN A 33 -8.17 -3.99 10.44
CA ASN A 33 -7.00 -3.20 10.79
C ASN A 33 -5.81 -4.18 10.80
N PRO A 34 -4.78 -4.01 9.94
CA PRO A 34 -3.64 -4.93 9.89
C PRO A 34 -3.01 -5.12 11.28
N VAL A 35 -3.09 -4.08 12.11
CA VAL A 35 -2.66 -4.07 13.51
C VAL A 35 -3.48 -5.04 14.35
N LEU A 36 -4.81 -5.09 14.18
CA LEU A 36 -5.70 -6.03 14.88
C LEU A 36 -5.57 -7.45 14.35
N THR A 37 -5.23 -7.65 13.08
CA THR A 37 -4.93 -9.01 12.57
C THR A 37 -3.59 -9.54 13.06
N ILE A 38 -2.64 -8.66 13.39
CA ILE A 38 -1.31 -9.04 13.91
C ILE A 38 -1.35 -9.23 15.43
N LEU A 39 -1.97 -8.30 16.17
CA LEU A 39 -2.04 -8.35 17.64
C LEU A 39 -3.23 -9.17 18.18
N GLY A 40 -4.25 -9.43 17.35
CA GLY A 40 -5.50 -10.07 17.78
C GLY A 40 -6.49 -9.10 18.41
N GLU A 41 -7.71 -9.59 18.71
CA GLU A 41 -8.79 -8.78 19.30
C GLU A 41 -8.51 -8.34 20.76
N ASP A 42 -7.54 -8.96 21.43
CA ASP A 42 -7.15 -8.65 22.81
C ASP A 42 -6.05 -7.57 22.93
N ALA A 43 -5.66 -6.95 21.81
CA ALA A 43 -4.60 -5.95 21.77
C ALA A 43 -4.93 -4.71 22.61
N THR A 44 -4.00 -4.27 23.45
CA THR A 44 -4.17 -3.01 24.18
C THR A 44 -4.01 -1.81 23.23
N GLN A 45 -4.67 -0.68 23.55
CA GLN A 45 -4.55 0.52 22.72
C GLN A 45 -3.11 1.03 22.57
N GLU A 46 -2.26 0.76 23.56
CA GLU A 46 -0.85 1.12 23.52
C GLU A 46 -0.07 0.25 22.52
N GLU A 47 -0.29 -1.06 22.50
CA GLU A 47 0.29 -1.98 21.51
C GLU A 47 -0.19 -1.67 20.09
N ILE A 48 -1.48 -1.35 19.93
CA ILE A 48 -2.04 -0.92 18.64
C ILE A 48 -1.32 0.33 18.15
N THR A 49 -1.11 1.33 19.01
CA THR A 49 -0.46 2.59 18.63
C THR A 49 1.01 2.38 18.28
N GLN A 50 1.73 1.58 19.08
CA GLN A 50 3.14 1.25 18.82
C GLN A 50 3.29 0.52 17.49
N LEU A 51 2.49 -0.52 17.25
CA LEU A 51 2.57 -1.30 16.01
C LEU A 51 2.11 -0.49 14.78
N THR A 52 1.13 0.41 14.94
CA THR A 52 0.71 1.35 13.87
C THR A 52 1.88 2.25 13.45
N GLN A 53 2.67 2.73 14.42
CA GLN A 53 3.84 3.55 14.15
C GLN A 53 5.00 2.74 13.54
N GLU A 54 5.26 1.53 14.04
CA GLU A 54 6.28 0.64 13.49
C GLU A 54 5.99 0.24 12.04
N LEU A 55 4.73 -0.12 11.74
CA LEU A 55 4.28 -0.44 10.38
C LEU A 55 4.14 0.81 9.49
N GLY A 56 4.30 2.01 10.05
CA GLY A 56 4.19 3.26 9.30
C GLY A 56 2.78 3.54 8.76
N LEU A 57 1.75 2.91 9.33
CA LEU A 57 0.34 3.08 8.96
C LEU A 57 -0.21 4.46 9.33
N ASP A 58 0.49 5.20 10.19
CA ASP A 58 0.21 6.61 10.54
C ASP A 58 0.68 7.59 9.44
N ARG A 59 1.52 7.13 8.50
CA ARG A 59 2.10 7.99 7.45
C ARG A 59 1.08 8.30 6.35
N PRO A 60 1.22 9.42 5.61
CA PRO A 60 0.31 9.74 4.52
C PRO A 60 0.31 8.64 3.43
N LEU A 61 -0.86 8.37 2.83
CA LEU A 61 -1.09 7.29 1.86
C LEU A 61 -0.02 7.15 0.75
N PRO A 62 0.53 8.25 0.16
CA PRO A 62 1.60 8.11 -0.83
C PRO A 62 2.84 7.41 -0.25
N VAL A 63 3.20 7.69 1.00
CA VAL A 63 4.36 7.08 1.67
C VAL A 63 4.10 5.60 1.94
N GLN A 64 2.89 5.24 2.38
CA GLN A 64 2.50 3.84 2.56
C GLN A 64 2.55 3.06 1.24
N TYR A 65 2.05 3.66 0.15
CA TYR A 65 2.10 3.06 -1.18
C TYR A 65 3.53 2.84 -1.68
N PHE A 66 4.43 3.83 -1.54
CA PHE A 66 5.82 3.66 -1.95
C PHE A 66 6.59 2.66 -1.08
N SER A 67 6.28 2.58 0.22
CA SER A 67 6.84 1.55 1.11
C SER A 67 6.39 0.17 0.66
N TRP A 68 5.08 -0.03 0.44
CA TRP A 68 4.51 -1.29 -0.04
C TRP A 68 5.00 -1.70 -1.43
N LEU A 69 5.20 -0.73 -2.34
CA LEU A 69 5.72 -0.99 -3.69
C LEU A 69 7.20 -1.43 -3.67
N GLY A 70 7.94 -1.08 -2.62
CA GLY A 70 9.36 -1.42 -2.45
C GLY A 70 9.62 -2.69 -1.64
N GLU A 71 8.59 -3.25 -0.97
CA GLU A 71 8.61 -4.55 -0.28
C GLU A 71 8.23 -5.69 -1.22
#